data_AF-A0A926RW27-F1
#
_entry.id   AF-A0A926RW27-F1
#
_cell.length_a   1.000
_cell.length_b   1.000
_cell.length_c   1.000
_cell.angle_alpha   90.00
_cell.angle_beta   90.00
_cell.angle_gamma   90.00
#
_symmetry.space_group_name_H-M   'P 1'
#
loop_
_entity.id
_entity.type
_entity.pdbx_description
1 polymer ?
#
loop_
_entity_poly.entity_id
_entity_poly.type
_entity_poly.pdbx_seq_one_letter_code
_entity_poly.pdbx_strand_id
1 'polypeptide(L)' 'MLKKYGAGDQCYVISFNDEIDGRYLKLEEAIEKAVGSGFPSLISCIPDKLAYVEGEQIDGPPERYIIYKQ' A
#
# COMPACT_ATOMS: atom_id res chain seq x y z
N MET A 1 1.32 9.25 -6.58
CA MET A 1 1.80 8.24 -7.56
C MET A 1 0.66 7.35 -8.05
N LEU A 2 -0.04 6.64 -7.15
CA LEU A 2 -1.14 5.71 -7.49
C LEU A 2 -2.36 6.39 -8.16
N LYS A 3 -2.65 7.66 -7.84
CA LYS A 3 -3.69 8.44 -8.54
C LYS A 3 -3.45 8.55 -10.06
N LYS A 4 -2.18 8.49 -10.53
CA LYS A 4 -1.87 8.45 -11.97
C LYS A 4 -2.33 7.18 -12.67
N TYR A 5 -2.56 6.10 -11.90
CA TYR A 5 -3.08 4.82 -12.37
C TYR A 5 -4.60 4.68 -12.11
N GLY A 6 -5.28 5.77 -11.73
CA GLY A 6 -6.72 5.79 -11.50
C GLY A 6 -7.17 5.44 -10.08
N ALA A 7 -6.24 5.33 -9.10
CA ALA A 7 -6.62 5.13 -7.71
C ALA A 7 -7.57 6.25 -7.22
N GLY A 8 -8.65 5.85 -6.54
CA GLY A 8 -9.51 6.78 -5.80
C GLY A 8 -8.87 7.27 -4.51
N ASP A 9 -9.67 7.94 -3.67
CA ASP A 9 -9.20 8.46 -2.39
C ASP A 9 -9.26 7.42 -1.25
N GLN A 10 -9.95 6.29 -1.43
CA GLN A 10 -9.99 5.20 -0.47
C GLN A 10 -9.32 3.94 -1.00
N CYS A 11 -8.79 3.15 -0.09
CA CYS A 11 -8.10 1.89 -0.35
C CYS A 11 -8.30 0.91 0.80
N TYR A 12 -8.06 -0.37 0.56
CA TYR A 12 -8.02 -1.41 1.59
C TYR A 12 -6.59 -1.83 1.85
N VAL A 13 -6.22 -2.02 3.11
CA VAL A 13 -4.85 -2.33 3.52
C VAL A 13 -4.77 -3.71 4.14
N ILE A 14 -3.77 -4.48 3.71
CA ILE A 14 -3.31 -5.73 4.35
C ILE A 14 -1.87 -5.46 4.77
N SER A 15 -1.55 -5.54 6.06
CA SER A 15 -0.26 -5.10 6.58
C SER A 15 0.13 -5.86 7.86
N PHE A 16 1.43 -5.89 8.16
CA PHE A 16 1.91 -6.26 9.50
C PHE A 16 1.78 -5.11 10.52
N ASN A 17 1.45 -3.90 10.09
CA ASN A 17 1.16 -2.79 10.96
C ASN A 17 -0.32 -2.84 11.42
N ASP A 18 -0.55 -3.25 12.67
CA ASP A 18 -1.88 -3.39 13.30
C ASP A 18 -2.74 -2.12 13.26
N GLU A 19 -2.14 -0.93 13.12
CA GLU A 19 -2.90 0.31 13.00
C GLU A 19 -3.70 0.40 11.71
N ILE A 20 -3.19 -0.21 10.63
CA ILE A 20 -3.75 -0.12 9.29
C ILE A 20 -4.23 -1.46 8.74
N ASP A 21 -3.78 -2.59 9.31
CA ASP A 21 -4.15 -3.92 8.83
C ASP A 21 -5.67 -4.16 8.86
N GLY A 22 -6.18 -4.70 7.76
CA GLY A 22 -7.58 -5.06 7.59
C GLY A 22 -8.55 -3.88 7.45
N ARG A 23 -8.07 -2.67 7.17
CA ARG A 23 -8.89 -1.43 7.18
C ARG A 23 -9.06 -0.79 5.82
N TYR A 24 -10.21 -0.14 5.65
CA TYR A 24 -10.40 0.87 4.61
C TYR A 24 -9.91 2.23 5.11
N LEU A 25 -8.95 2.83 4.41
CA LEU A 25 -8.34 4.11 4.78
C LEU A 25 -8.31 5.07 3.59
N LYS A 26 -8.09 6.36 3.88
CA LYS A 26 -7.68 7.29 2.84
C LYS A 26 -6.34 6.85 2.26
N LEU A 27 -6.19 6.92 0.94
CA LEU A 27 -4.99 6.49 0.24
C LEU A 27 -3.72 7.18 0.78
N GLU A 28 -3.82 8.47 1.10
CA GLU A 28 -2.72 9.25 1.65
C GLU A 28 -2.29 8.74 3.04
N GLU A 29 -3.25 8.45 3.92
CA GLU A 29 -2.98 7.89 5.25
C GLU A 29 -2.38 6.48 5.16
N ALA A 30 -2.92 5.63 4.29
CA ALA A 30 -2.40 4.28 4.09
C ALA A 30 -0.94 4.30 3.63
N ILE A 31 -0.59 5.19 2.70
CA ILE A 31 0.78 5.35 2.21
C ILE A 31 1.70 5.90 3.29
N GLU A 32 1.26 6.92 4.03
CA GLU A 32 2.02 7.51 5.13
C GLU A 32 2.39 6.48 6.21
N LYS A 33 1.46 5.60 6.56
CA LYS A 33 1.66 4.59 7.61
C LYS A 33 2.35 3.31 7.14
N ALA A 34 2.27 2.97 5.85
CA ALA A 34 2.94 1.81 5.29
C ALA A 34 4.41 2.11 4.96
N VAL A 35 4.68 3.25 4.31
CA VAL A 35 5.99 3.55 3.72
C VAL A 35 7.04 3.82 4.77
N GLY A 36 8.10 2.99 4.77
CA GLY A 36 9.22 3.13 5.70
C GLY A 36 8.90 2.67 7.13
N SER A 37 7.76 1.98 7.34
CA SER A 37 7.44 1.35 8.63
C SER A 37 8.31 0.12 8.94
N GLY A 38 9.05 -0.39 7.94
CA GLY A 38 9.79 -1.65 8.02
C GLY A 38 8.94 -2.91 7.83
N PHE A 39 7.61 -2.77 7.88
CA PHE A 39 6.66 -3.86 7.78
C PHE A 39 6.13 -4.07 6.35
N PRO A 40 5.92 -5.33 5.94
CA PRO A 40 5.30 -5.61 4.65
C PRO A 40 3.86 -5.09 4.64
N SER A 41 3.47 -4.47 3.53
CA SER A 41 2.13 -3.89 3.35
C SER A 41 1.66 -3.99 1.91
N LEU A 42 0.40 -4.35 1.72
CA LEU A 42 -0.33 -4.31 0.46
C LEU A 42 -1.47 -3.30 0.60
N ILE A 43 -1.47 -2.29 -0.26
CA ILE A 43 -2.53 -1.28 -0.35
C ILE A 43 -3.30 -1.49 -1.65
N SER A 44 -4.49 -2.07 -1.55
CA SER A 44 -5.41 -2.30 -2.66
C SER A 44 -6.21 -1.03 -2.95
N CYS A 45 -5.91 -0.36 -4.06
CA CYS A 45 -6.54 0.89 -4.48
C CYS A 45 -7.79 0.63 -5.33
N ILE A 46 -7.72 -0.36 -6.21
CA ILE A 46 -8.84 -0.83 -7.03
C ILE A 46 -8.78 -2.36 -7.00
N PRO A 47 -9.80 -3.04 -6.45
CA PRO A 47 -9.85 -4.50 -6.43
C PRO A 47 -9.55 -5.10 -7.81
N ASP A 48 -8.70 -6.13 -7.83
CA ASP A 48 -8.26 -6.87 -9.02
C ASP A 48 -7.55 -6.06 -10.12
N LYS A 49 -7.25 -4.77 -9.87
CA LYS A 49 -6.72 -3.87 -10.90
C LYS A 49 -5.51 -3.06 -10.47
N LEU A 50 -5.45 -2.54 -9.24
CA LEU A 50 -4.39 -1.63 -8.82
C LEU A 50 -4.07 -1.79 -7.34
N ALA A 51 -2.81 -2.11 -7.05
CA ALA A 51 -2.28 -2.17 -5.70
C ALA A 51 -0.85 -1.63 -5.61
N TYR A 52 -0.49 -1.17 -4.42
CA TYR A 52 0.90 -0.92 -4.01
C TYR A 52 1.35 -2.02 -3.06
N VAL A 53 2.61 -2.43 -3.17
CA VAL A 53 3.23 -3.40 -2.27
C VAL A 53 4.54 -2.83 -1.76
N GLU A 54 4.73 -2.90 -0.44
CA GLU A 54 6.00 -2.70 0.25
C GLU A 54 6.42 -4.03 0.87
N GLY A 55 7.66 -4.43 0.59
CA GLY A 55 8.29 -5.59 1.22
C GLY A 55 8.73 -5.29 2.65
N GLU A 56 8.95 -6.37 3.41
CA GLU A 56 9.59 -6.29 4.73
C GLU A 56 11.03 -5.78 4.60
N GLN A 57 11.48 -5.02 5.59
CA GLN A 57 12.81 -4.42 5.59
C GLN A 57 13.49 -4.59 6.95
N ILE A 58 14.73 -5.06 6.92
CA ILE A 58 15.63 -5.07 8.09
C ILE A 58 16.82 -4.12 7.89
N ASP A 59 17.37 -4.04 6.67
CA ASP A 59 18.48 -3.13 6.31
C ASP A 59 18.37 -2.69 4.84
N GLY A 60 18.72 -1.42 4.54
CA GLY A 60 18.60 -0.81 3.20
C GLY A 60 17.14 -0.65 2.73
N PRO A 61 16.83 0.10 1.65
CA PRO A 61 15.44 0.37 1.25
C PRO A 61 14.66 -0.91 0.90
N PRO A 62 13.35 -1.02 1.25
CA PRO A 62 12.54 -2.18 0.89
C PRO A 62 12.24 -2.21 -0.60
N GLU A 63 11.99 -3.41 -1.12
CA GLU A 63 11.40 -3.57 -2.45
C GLU A 63 9.98 -2.98 -2.46
N ARG A 64 9.67 -2.24 -3.53
CA ARG A 64 8.39 -1.56 -3.70
C ARG A 64 7.86 -1.78 -5.10
N TYR A 65 6.58 -2.15 -5.19
CA TYR A 65 5.94 -2.46 -6.45
C TYR A 65 4.62 -1.71 -6.59
N ILE A 66 4.32 -1.32 -7.82
CA ILE A 66 2.96 -0.98 -8.24
C ILE A 66 2.49 -2.13 -9.12
N ILE A 67 1.47 -2.84 -8.66
CA ILE A 67 0.83 -3.89 -9.44
C ILE A 67 -0.38 -3.25 -10.12
N TYR A 68 -0.41 -3.28 -11.44
CA TYR A 68 -1.56 -2.79 -12.21
C TYR A 68 -1.90 -3.75 -13.35
N LYS A 69 -3.20 -3.92 -13.61
CA LYS A 69 -3.73 -4.70 -14.73
C LYS A 69 -4.28 -3.75 -15.80
N GLN A 70 -3.86 -3.95 -17.05
CA GLN A 70 -4.38 -3.23 -18.22
C GLN A 70 -5.79 -3.69 -18.58
#